data_AF-A0A8C4PHW1-F1
#
_entry.id   AF-A0A8C4PHW1-F1
#
_cell.length_a   1.000
_cell.length_b   1.000
_cell.length_c   1.000
_cell.angle_alpha   90.00
_cell.angle_beta   90.00
_cell.angle_gamma   90.00
#
_symmetry.space_group_name_H-M   'P 1'
#
loop_
_entity.id
_entity.type
_entity.pdbx_description
1 polymer ?
#
loop_
_entity_poly.entity_id
_entity_poly.type
_entity_poly.pdbx_seq_one_letter_code
_entity_poly.pdbx_strand_id
1 'polypeptide(L)'
;MDGPAEPRTRALWHTYENNISEISQKLSGEYFRYKGVPFPVGIYSPESVRIAENADVQDDDVFIVTYPKSGTTWMIEIVSLILKDGDPSWIRSVPIWERAPWCETIMGAFSLPGQSSPRVMSSHLPIQLFPKDFFNSKAKVIYMARNPRDVVVSLYHYSKIAVQLKDPGTPDQFLQNFVKGEVQFGSWFDHIKGWIRMQGKENFLFITYEELQQDLRGSVERICQFLGRPLGEEELASVVAHSTFGAMKANIMSNYTLLPPTVLDQRHGAFLRKGVCGDWKNHFTVAQSEDFDRVYREQMRGLQTFPWDPAPEDASPDPDPSPDPSPSPVQASEPPHPSP
;
A
#
# COMPACT_ATOMS: atom_id res chain seq x y z
N MET A 1 -12.26 24.07 42.23
CA MET A 1 -13.07 23.30 41.27
C MET A 1 -12.34 23.40 39.95
N ASP A 2 -11.33 22.55 39.80
CA ASP A 2 -10.56 22.48 38.55
C ASP A 2 -11.30 21.49 37.66
N GLY A 3 -11.85 22.01 36.56
CA GLY A 3 -12.47 21.18 35.52
C GLY A 3 -11.45 20.20 34.94
N PRO A 4 -11.90 19.10 34.32
CA PRO A 4 -10.98 18.12 33.75
C PRO A 4 -10.14 18.80 32.68
N ALA A 5 -8.82 18.74 32.82
CA ALA A 5 -7.87 19.25 31.85
C ALA A 5 -8.18 18.65 30.47
N GLU A 6 -8.30 19.49 29.45
CA GLU A 6 -8.36 19.04 28.07
C GLU A 6 -7.17 18.10 27.77
N PRO A 7 -7.39 16.94 27.14
CA PRO A 7 -6.29 16.05 26.81
C PRO A 7 -5.31 16.77 25.89
N ARG A 8 -4.03 16.87 26.28
CA ARG A 8 -2.96 17.54 25.51
C ARG A 8 -2.87 17.07 24.04
N THR A 9 -3.34 15.87 23.75
CA THR A 9 -3.48 15.32 22.40
C THR A 9 -4.42 16.14 21.52
N ARG A 10 -5.55 16.65 22.04
CA ARG A 10 -6.51 17.46 21.26
C ARG A 10 -5.93 18.81 20.82
N ALA A 11 -5.07 19.42 21.65
CA ALA A 11 -4.41 20.69 21.33
C ALA A 11 -3.36 20.54 20.20
N LEU A 12 -2.68 19.39 20.12
CA LEU A 12 -1.76 19.09 19.02
C LEU A 12 -2.50 18.86 17.69
N TRP A 13 -3.70 18.27 17.74
CA TRP A 13 -4.54 18.06 16.56
C TRP A 13 -5.27 19.33 16.08
N HIS A 14 -5.62 20.27 16.95
CA HIS A 14 -6.03 21.60 16.50
C HIS A 14 -4.88 22.36 15.81
N THR A 15 -3.64 22.12 16.24
CA THR A 15 -2.45 22.60 15.50
C THR A 15 -2.32 21.88 14.15
N TYR A 16 -2.68 20.59 14.07
CA TYR A 16 -2.72 19.80 12.84
C TYR A 16 -3.79 20.28 11.85
N GLU A 17 -5.01 20.63 12.27
CA GLU A 17 -6.05 21.18 11.38
C GLU A 17 -5.62 22.52 10.78
N ASN A 18 -5.04 23.40 11.59
CA ASN A 18 -4.50 24.69 11.13
C ASN A 18 -3.30 24.47 10.18
N ASN A 19 -2.40 23.54 10.50
CA ASN A 19 -1.25 23.21 9.65
C ASN A 19 -1.65 22.47 8.37
N ILE A 20 -2.68 21.62 8.38
CA ILE A 20 -3.18 20.94 7.17
C ILE A 20 -3.70 21.96 6.18
N SER A 21 -4.39 23.01 6.63
CA SER A 21 -4.85 24.08 5.75
C SER A 21 -3.66 24.77 5.08
N GLU A 22 -2.61 25.13 5.83
CA GLU A 22 -1.39 25.74 5.28
C GLU A 22 -0.57 24.79 4.38
N ILE A 23 -0.45 23.51 4.75
CA ILE A 23 0.21 22.48 3.93
C ILE A 23 -0.57 22.27 2.63
N SER A 24 -1.91 22.27 2.69
CA SER A 24 -2.77 22.06 1.53
C SER A 24 -2.60 23.14 0.46
N GLN A 25 -2.27 24.37 0.87
CA GLN A 25 -1.96 25.47 -0.06
C GLN A 25 -0.61 25.30 -0.78
N LYS A 26 0.25 24.40 -0.29
CA LYS A 26 1.58 24.11 -0.86
C LYS A 26 1.60 22.81 -1.68
N LEU A 27 0.47 22.15 -1.87
CA LEU A 27 0.38 20.95 -2.70
C LEU A 27 0.50 21.33 -4.17
N SER A 28 1.63 20.95 -4.79
CA SER A 28 1.93 21.26 -6.20
C SER A 28 1.58 20.14 -7.18
N GLY A 29 1.24 18.95 -6.67
CA GLY A 29 1.12 17.73 -7.50
C GLY A 29 2.46 17.22 -8.03
N GLU A 30 3.59 17.78 -7.58
CA GLU A 30 4.92 17.36 -8.02
C GLU A 30 5.51 16.25 -7.14
N TYR A 31 6.60 15.64 -7.62
CA TYR A 31 7.34 14.61 -6.89
C TYR A 31 8.76 15.08 -6.60
N PHE A 32 9.26 14.82 -5.40
CA PHE A 32 10.70 14.81 -5.11
C PHE A 32 11.19 13.36 -5.04
N ARG A 33 12.52 13.14 -5.15
CA ARG A 33 13.11 11.80 -4.98
C ARG A 33 13.94 11.72 -3.72
N TYR A 34 13.72 10.68 -2.93
CA TYR A 34 14.56 10.31 -1.78
C TYR A 34 15.19 8.94 -2.05
N LYS A 35 16.52 8.89 -2.16
CA LYS A 35 17.27 7.67 -2.54
C LYS A 35 16.69 6.95 -3.76
N GLY A 36 16.31 7.72 -4.79
CA GLY A 36 15.74 7.23 -6.04
C GLY A 36 14.22 7.01 -6.04
N VAL A 37 13.57 6.91 -4.87
CA VAL A 37 12.12 6.67 -4.75
C VAL A 37 11.35 8.00 -4.84
N PRO A 38 10.30 8.11 -5.67
CA PRO A 38 9.49 9.32 -5.81
C PRO A 38 8.46 9.47 -4.67
N PHE A 39 8.32 10.69 -4.14
CA PHE A 39 7.38 11.05 -3.07
C PHE A 39 6.62 12.34 -3.42
N PRO A 40 5.30 12.42 -3.16
CA PRO A 40 4.53 13.65 -3.37
C PRO A 40 5.06 14.83 -2.55
N VAL A 41 5.20 16.00 -3.18
CA VAL A 41 5.58 17.23 -2.49
C VAL A 41 4.44 17.70 -1.59
N GLY A 42 4.78 18.16 -0.38
CA GLY A 42 3.88 18.84 0.54
C GLY A 42 3.37 17.94 1.68
N ILE A 43 2.93 16.71 1.40
CA ILE A 43 2.59 15.74 2.46
C ILE A 43 3.85 15.06 3.02
N TYR A 44 4.88 14.93 2.20
CA TYR A 44 6.17 14.34 2.54
C TYR A 44 7.29 15.38 2.32
N SER A 45 8.40 15.19 3.01
CA SER A 45 9.64 15.92 2.77
C SER A 45 10.84 14.97 2.86
N PRO A 46 12.01 15.31 2.28
CA PRO A 46 13.23 14.53 2.49
C PRO A 46 13.54 14.32 3.98
N GLU A 47 13.22 15.32 4.80
CA GLU A 47 13.41 15.26 6.25
C GLU A 47 12.44 14.31 6.93
N SER A 48 11.15 14.32 6.58
CA SER A 48 10.17 13.40 7.19
C SER A 48 10.46 11.94 6.84
N VAL A 49 10.88 11.67 5.60
CA VAL A 49 11.31 10.32 5.18
C VAL A 49 12.58 9.91 5.91
N ARG A 50 13.55 10.83 6.09
CA ARG A 50 14.78 10.57 6.86
C ARG A 50 14.47 10.29 8.34
N ILE A 51 13.54 11.02 8.96
CA ILE A 51 13.11 10.77 10.33
C ILE A 51 12.53 9.36 10.44
N ALA A 52 11.61 8.99 9.55
CA ALA A 52 11.02 7.66 9.54
C ALA A 52 12.08 6.55 9.38
N GLU A 53 13.02 6.70 8.44
CA GLU A 53 14.08 5.71 8.21
C GLU A 53 14.96 5.47 9.46
N ASN A 54 15.13 6.47 10.32
CA ASN A 54 16.00 6.41 11.50
C ASN A 54 15.22 6.55 12.81
N ALA A 55 13.93 6.21 12.81
CA ALA A 55 13.08 6.33 13.98
C ALA A 55 13.24 5.16 14.95
N ASP A 56 13.03 5.44 16.24
CA ASP A 56 13.05 4.44 17.30
C ASP A 56 11.78 3.56 17.25
N VAL A 57 12.01 2.26 17.10
CA VAL A 57 10.96 1.23 17.07
C VAL A 57 10.86 0.54 18.44
N GLN A 58 9.65 0.40 18.95
CA GLN A 58 9.36 -0.31 20.20
C GLN A 58 8.93 -1.76 19.89
N ASP A 59 9.27 -2.69 20.78
CA ASP A 59 8.99 -4.12 20.59
C ASP A 59 7.50 -4.45 20.43
N ASP A 60 6.59 -3.62 20.96
CA ASP A 60 5.14 -3.80 20.86
C ASP A 60 4.47 -2.92 19.79
N ASP A 61 5.26 -2.24 18.95
CA ASP A 61 4.73 -1.52 17.79
C ASP A 61 4.09 -2.49 16.79
N VAL A 62 3.01 -2.02 16.16
CA VAL A 62 2.35 -2.68 15.04
C VAL A 62 2.36 -1.76 13.83
N PHE A 63 2.98 -2.21 12.76
CA PHE A 63 3.05 -1.50 11.49
C PHE A 63 2.13 -2.15 10.45
N ILE A 64 1.32 -1.33 9.80
CA ILE A 64 0.53 -1.70 8.63
C ILE A 64 1.27 -1.17 7.41
N VAL A 65 1.82 -2.07 6.60
CA VAL A 65 2.62 -1.71 5.44
C VAL A 65 1.97 -2.18 4.16
N THR A 66 1.90 -1.29 3.17
CA THR A 66 1.25 -1.58 1.88
C THR A 66 1.89 -0.77 0.78
N TYR A 67 1.84 -1.24 -0.46
CA TYR A 67 1.94 -0.31 -1.58
C TYR A 67 0.64 0.54 -1.65
N PRO A 68 0.69 1.83 -2.01
CA PRO A 68 -0.49 2.68 -2.10
C PRO A 68 -1.66 2.00 -2.83
N LYS A 69 -2.87 2.15 -2.28
CA LYS A 69 -4.14 1.65 -2.83
C LYS A 69 -4.33 0.11 -2.78
N SER A 70 -3.51 -0.58 -2.00
CA SER A 70 -3.65 -2.03 -1.74
C SER A 70 -4.66 -2.37 -0.63
N GLY A 71 -5.35 -1.39 -0.05
CA GLY A 71 -6.37 -1.62 0.99
C GLY A 71 -5.94 -1.23 2.41
N THR A 72 -4.95 -0.36 2.57
CA THR A 72 -4.43 0.09 3.88
C THR A 72 -5.51 0.54 4.85
N THR A 73 -6.45 1.36 4.39
CA THR A 73 -7.60 1.83 5.19
C THR A 73 -8.40 0.66 5.76
N TRP A 74 -8.58 -0.42 4.99
CA TRP A 74 -9.31 -1.60 5.44
C TRP A 74 -8.55 -2.31 6.56
N MET A 75 -7.24 -2.50 6.39
CA MET A 75 -6.39 -3.09 7.43
C MET A 75 -6.33 -2.23 8.69
N ILE A 76 -6.24 -0.91 8.56
CA ILE A 76 -6.25 0.02 9.70
C ILE A 76 -7.56 -0.12 10.49
N GLU A 77 -8.70 -0.21 9.81
CA GLU A 77 -10.00 -0.37 10.47
C GLU A 77 -10.08 -1.69 11.23
N ILE A 78 -9.69 -2.80 10.58
CA ILE A 78 -9.65 -4.13 11.18
C ILE A 78 -8.78 -4.13 12.44
N VAL A 79 -7.54 -3.66 12.34
CA VAL A 79 -6.61 -3.62 13.48
C VAL A 79 -7.14 -2.71 14.58
N SER A 80 -7.75 -1.57 14.24
CA SER A 80 -8.33 -0.66 15.24
C SER A 80 -9.46 -1.31 16.04
N LEU A 81 -10.31 -2.08 15.36
CA LEU A 81 -11.40 -2.82 16.00
C LEU A 81 -10.87 -3.99 16.84
N ILE A 82 -9.87 -4.74 16.36
CA ILE A 82 -9.21 -5.80 17.14
C ILE A 82 -8.59 -5.24 18.43
N LEU A 83 -7.95 -4.07 18.37
CA LEU A 83 -7.37 -3.44 19.55
C LEU A 83 -8.38 -2.94 20.59
N LYS A 84 -9.66 -2.87 20.20
CA LYS A 84 -10.77 -2.45 21.05
C LYS A 84 -11.78 -3.57 21.25
N ASP A 85 -11.36 -4.82 21.04
CA ASP A 85 -12.19 -6.00 21.27
C ASP A 85 -13.56 -5.90 20.55
N GLY A 86 -13.54 -5.37 19.32
CA GLY A 86 -14.74 -5.16 18.50
C GLY A 86 -15.56 -3.90 18.85
N ASP A 87 -15.20 -3.12 19.87
CA ASP A 87 -15.90 -1.87 20.22
C ASP A 87 -15.68 -0.77 19.15
N PRO A 88 -16.75 -0.32 18.46
CA PRO A 88 -16.62 0.67 17.41
C PRO A 88 -16.43 2.11 17.93
N SER A 89 -16.45 2.36 19.24
CA SER A 89 -16.37 3.70 19.82
C SER A 89 -15.16 4.48 19.34
N TRP A 90 -14.00 3.83 19.23
CA TRP A 90 -12.77 4.46 18.75
C TRP A 90 -12.84 4.82 17.26
N ILE A 91 -13.26 3.89 16.40
CA ILE A 91 -13.37 4.13 14.96
C ILE A 91 -14.47 5.15 14.61
N ARG A 92 -15.44 5.39 15.51
CA ARG A 92 -16.51 6.38 15.33
C ARG A 92 -16.16 7.77 15.83
N SER A 93 -15.14 7.89 16.68
CA SER A 93 -14.79 9.16 17.35
C SER A 93 -13.44 9.73 16.93
N VAL A 94 -12.52 8.90 16.44
CA VAL A 94 -11.16 9.31 16.07
C VAL A 94 -10.88 9.05 14.59
N PRO A 95 -10.44 10.07 13.82
CA PRO A 95 -10.10 9.90 12.41
C PRO A 95 -9.04 8.83 12.18
N ILE A 96 -9.17 8.11 11.06
CA ILE A 96 -8.33 6.95 10.76
C ILE A 96 -6.83 7.26 10.69
N TRP A 97 -6.45 8.46 10.24
CA TRP A 97 -5.05 8.89 10.19
C TRP A 97 -4.46 9.25 11.56
N GLU A 98 -5.30 9.39 12.60
CA GLU A 98 -4.84 9.54 13.99
C GLU A 98 -4.76 8.20 14.71
N ARG A 99 -5.59 7.22 14.30
CA ARG A 99 -5.58 5.86 14.87
C ARG A 99 -4.37 5.05 14.43
N ALA A 100 -3.94 5.23 13.18
CA ALA A 100 -2.73 4.61 12.63
C ALA A 100 -1.92 5.61 11.80
N PRO A 101 -1.26 6.58 12.45
CA PRO A 101 -0.50 7.64 11.77
C PRO A 101 0.58 7.08 10.84
N TRP A 102 0.82 7.80 9.74
CA TRP A 102 1.82 7.43 8.76
C TRP A 102 3.22 7.71 9.27
N CYS A 103 4.17 6.82 9.01
CA CYS A 103 5.54 6.98 9.49
C CYS A 103 6.25 8.16 8.81
N GLU A 104 6.10 8.25 7.49
CA GLU A 104 6.92 9.07 6.59
C GLU A 104 6.38 10.47 6.27
N THR A 105 5.17 10.80 6.72
CA THR A 105 4.55 12.12 6.46
C THR A 105 5.20 13.21 7.31
N ILE A 106 5.08 14.47 6.90
CA ILE A 106 5.62 15.62 7.66
C ILE A 106 5.08 15.65 9.10
N MET A 107 3.82 15.29 9.27
CA MET A 107 3.16 15.11 10.57
C MET A 107 3.03 13.62 10.89
N GLY A 108 4.14 12.90 10.79
CA GLY A 108 4.18 11.45 10.92
C GLY A 108 4.20 10.95 12.35
N ALA A 109 3.98 9.64 12.51
CA ALA A 109 3.91 8.97 13.82
C ALA A 109 5.12 9.29 14.71
N PHE A 110 6.32 9.35 14.15
CA PHE A 110 7.54 9.60 14.93
C PHE A 110 7.74 11.08 15.32
N SER A 111 6.89 11.98 14.84
CA SER A 111 6.88 13.39 15.22
C SER A 111 5.76 13.74 16.21
N LEU A 112 4.89 12.78 16.54
CA LEU A 112 3.76 12.97 17.46
C LEU A 112 4.12 12.51 18.88
N PRO A 113 4.13 13.41 19.89
CA PRO A 113 4.43 13.01 21.27
C PRO A 113 3.24 12.28 21.92
N GLY A 114 3.53 11.43 22.91
CA GLY A 114 2.52 10.90 23.83
C GLY A 114 1.57 9.83 23.27
N GLN A 115 1.99 9.10 22.24
CA GLN A 115 1.26 7.90 21.80
C GLN A 115 1.33 6.82 22.87
N SER A 116 0.18 6.29 23.29
CA SER A 116 0.11 5.16 24.21
C SER A 116 0.42 3.86 23.48
N SER A 117 1.24 3.01 24.07
CA SER A 117 1.53 1.68 23.54
C SER A 117 0.34 0.71 23.75
N PRO A 118 0.14 -0.28 22.86
CA PRO A 118 0.91 -0.51 21.63
C PRO A 118 0.59 0.55 20.57
N ARG A 119 1.62 1.10 19.93
CA ARG A 119 1.43 2.07 18.84
C ARG A 119 1.04 1.31 17.57
N VAL A 120 0.00 1.77 16.89
CA VAL A 120 -0.30 1.33 15.51
C VAL A 120 0.12 2.42 14.56
N MET A 121 0.91 2.07 13.56
CA MET A 121 1.41 3.01 12.56
C MET A 121 1.20 2.44 11.16
N SER A 122 1.11 3.32 10.18
CA SER A 122 0.98 2.94 8.77
C SER A 122 2.22 3.37 8.00
N SER A 123 2.57 2.65 6.93
CA SER A 123 3.60 3.11 6.00
C SER A 123 3.39 2.59 4.58
N HIS A 124 3.81 3.41 3.62
CA HIS A 124 3.96 3.04 2.22
C HIS A 124 5.43 2.92 1.80
N LEU A 125 6.36 2.98 2.75
CA LEU A 125 7.79 2.91 2.43
C LEU A 125 8.17 1.52 1.89
N PRO A 126 8.94 1.46 0.79
CA PRO A 126 9.56 0.21 0.37
C PRO A 126 10.61 -0.22 1.42
N ILE A 127 10.87 -1.52 1.52
CA ILE A 127 11.64 -2.11 2.63
C ILE A 127 13.00 -1.43 2.88
N GLN A 128 13.68 -0.95 1.84
CA GLN A 128 14.98 -0.30 1.94
C GLN A 128 14.95 1.12 2.54
N LEU A 129 13.76 1.72 2.71
CA LEU A 129 13.56 3.03 3.34
C LEU A 129 12.82 2.92 4.68
N PHE A 130 12.35 1.73 5.06
CA PHE A 130 11.61 1.50 6.30
C PHE A 130 12.52 1.72 7.54
N PRO A 131 11.97 2.06 8.74
CA PRO A 131 12.76 2.24 9.96
C PRO A 131 13.78 1.11 10.17
N LYS A 132 15.06 1.45 10.26
CA LYS A 132 16.14 0.44 10.36
C LYS A 132 16.07 -0.38 11.64
N ASP A 133 15.64 0.24 12.73
CA ASP A 133 15.51 -0.40 14.04
C ASP A 133 14.51 -1.56 14.02
N PHE A 134 13.52 -1.52 13.11
CA PHE A 134 12.54 -2.59 12.95
C PHE A 134 13.21 -3.96 12.77
N PHE A 135 14.25 -4.03 11.94
CA PHE A 135 14.88 -5.30 11.55
C PHE A 135 15.57 -6.03 12.70
N ASN A 136 15.81 -5.34 13.83
CA ASN A 136 16.38 -5.89 15.06
C ASN A 136 15.39 -5.88 16.24
N SER A 137 14.14 -5.48 16.02
CA SER A 137 13.09 -5.39 17.05
C SER A 137 12.12 -6.58 17.02
N LYS A 138 11.23 -6.66 18.01
CA LYS A 138 10.08 -7.59 18.03
C LYS A 138 8.79 -6.98 17.49
N ALA A 139 8.83 -5.71 17.05
CA ALA A 139 7.67 -5.05 16.47
C ALA A 139 7.08 -5.90 15.34
N LYS A 140 5.78 -5.79 15.14
CA LYS A 140 5.05 -6.59 14.15
C LYS A 140 4.79 -5.78 12.90
N VAL A 141 4.95 -6.39 11.72
CA VAL A 141 4.48 -5.83 10.45
C VAL A 141 3.37 -6.71 9.88
N ILE A 142 2.26 -6.09 9.50
CA ILE A 142 1.26 -6.66 8.61
C ILE A 142 1.47 -6.04 7.23
N TYR A 143 2.01 -6.81 6.31
CA TYR A 143 2.14 -6.41 4.91
C TYR A 143 0.92 -6.87 4.11
N MET A 144 0.19 -5.92 3.55
CA MET A 144 -0.97 -6.20 2.71
C MET A 144 -0.68 -5.88 1.23
N ALA A 145 -0.80 -6.90 0.38
CA ALA A 145 -0.69 -6.79 -1.07
C ALA A 145 -2.06 -6.79 -1.76
N ARG A 146 -2.09 -6.41 -3.03
CA ARG A 146 -3.29 -6.45 -3.88
C ARG A 146 -2.88 -6.67 -5.32
N ASN A 147 -3.77 -7.24 -6.14
CA ASN A 147 -3.57 -7.34 -7.58
C ASN A 147 -3.10 -6.01 -8.16
N PRO A 148 -1.91 -5.95 -8.80
CA PRO A 148 -1.36 -4.69 -9.27
C PRO A 148 -2.24 -4.02 -10.32
N ARG A 149 -3.04 -4.78 -11.10
CA ARG A 149 -3.97 -4.22 -12.08
C ARG A 149 -5.08 -3.40 -11.40
N ASP A 150 -5.64 -3.90 -10.29
CA ASP A 150 -6.62 -3.16 -9.49
C ASP A 150 -5.98 -1.98 -8.75
N VAL A 151 -4.71 -2.11 -8.34
CA VAL A 151 -3.92 -1.01 -7.78
C VAL A 151 -3.79 0.13 -8.80
N VAL A 152 -3.45 -0.16 -10.07
CA VAL A 152 -3.38 0.86 -11.13
C VAL A 152 -4.70 1.62 -11.24
N VAL A 153 -5.83 0.90 -11.38
CA VAL A 153 -7.15 1.54 -11.50
C VAL A 153 -7.47 2.38 -10.27
N SER A 154 -7.23 1.85 -9.07
CA SER A 154 -7.52 2.59 -7.85
C SER A 154 -6.64 3.82 -7.69
N LEU A 155 -5.38 3.77 -8.12
CA LEU A 155 -4.46 4.90 -8.04
C LEU A 155 -4.78 5.95 -9.11
N TYR A 156 -5.16 5.53 -10.32
CA TYR A 156 -5.59 6.42 -11.39
C TYR A 156 -6.75 7.30 -10.94
N HIS A 157 -7.83 6.71 -10.42
CA HIS A 157 -8.99 7.47 -9.94
C HIS A 157 -8.67 8.30 -8.70
N TYR A 158 -7.83 7.79 -7.79
CA TYR A 158 -7.40 8.56 -6.63
C TYR A 158 -6.62 9.80 -7.01
N SER A 159 -5.73 9.72 -8.01
CA SER A 159 -4.91 10.84 -8.48
C SER A 159 -5.74 11.99 -9.08
N LYS A 160 -6.99 11.73 -9.49
CA LYS A 160 -7.91 12.78 -9.96
C LYS A 160 -8.54 13.60 -8.85
N ILE A 161 -8.58 13.07 -7.62
CA ILE A 161 -9.21 13.73 -6.47
C ILE A 161 -8.19 14.12 -5.39
N ALA A 162 -6.99 13.55 -5.42
CA ALA A 162 -5.93 13.79 -4.45
C ALA A 162 -5.05 14.95 -4.91
N VAL A 163 -5.19 16.12 -4.27
CA VAL A 163 -4.54 17.37 -4.72
C VAL A 163 -3.01 17.30 -4.63
N GLN A 164 -2.47 16.46 -3.74
CA GLN A 164 -1.04 16.23 -3.63
C GLN A 164 -0.45 15.45 -4.81
N LEU A 165 -1.28 14.81 -5.64
CA LEU A 165 -0.82 14.02 -6.77
C LEU A 165 -1.01 14.81 -8.06
N LYS A 166 -0.08 14.63 -8.99
CA LYS A 166 -0.27 15.10 -10.37
C LYS A 166 -1.51 14.44 -10.97
N ASP A 167 -2.23 15.19 -11.82
CA ASP A 167 -3.24 14.59 -12.70
C ASP A 167 -2.63 13.40 -13.45
N PRO A 168 -3.31 12.25 -13.49
CA PRO A 168 -2.75 11.02 -14.04
C PRO A 168 -2.64 11.05 -15.57
N GLY A 169 -3.27 11.99 -16.26
CA GLY A 169 -3.35 12.04 -17.71
C GLY A 169 -4.21 10.91 -18.29
N THR A 170 -3.80 10.42 -19.47
CA THR A 170 -4.50 9.31 -20.12
C THR A 170 -4.24 7.98 -19.41
N PRO A 171 -5.18 7.02 -19.46
CA PRO A 171 -4.97 5.68 -18.90
C PRO A 171 -3.69 5.01 -19.41
N ASP A 172 -3.37 5.13 -20.70
CA ASP A 172 -2.14 4.57 -21.30
C ASP A 172 -0.88 5.16 -20.66
N GLN A 173 -0.79 6.49 -20.60
CA GLN A 173 0.38 7.15 -20.03
C GLN A 173 0.55 6.80 -18.55
N PHE A 174 -0.56 6.74 -17.81
CA PHE A 174 -0.54 6.38 -16.40
C PHE A 174 -0.08 4.93 -16.18
N LEU A 175 -0.58 3.98 -16.98
CA LEU A 175 -0.16 2.58 -16.92
C LEU A 175 1.34 2.44 -17.21
N GLN A 176 1.86 3.15 -18.21
CA GLN A 176 3.29 3.18 -18.53
C GLN A 176 4.13 3.74 -17.37
N ASN A 177 3.68 4.82 -16.72
CA ASN A 177 4.35 5.37 -15.55
C ASN A 177 4.34 4.38 -14.38
N PHE A 178 3.20 3.72 -14.14
CA PHE A 178 3.08 2.71 -13.09
C PHE A 178 4.05 1.55 -13.30
N VAL A 179 4.10 0.99 -14.50
CA VAL A 179 5.00 -0.13 -14.84
C VAL A 179 6.48 0.26 -14.69
N LYS A 180 6.84 1.50 -15.02
CA LYS A 180 8.20 2.03 -14.86
C LYS A 180 8.55 2.42 -13.42
N GLY A 181 7.59 2.39 -12.48
CA GLY A 181 7.78 2.87 -11.11
C GLY A 181 7.90 4.41 -11.02
N GLU A 182 7.38 5.13 -12.01
CA GLU A 182 7.37 6.60 -12.09
C GLU A 182 6.10 7.20 -11.44
N VAL A 183 5.70 6.61 -10.31
CA VAL A 183 4.55 7.00 -9.48
C VAL A 183 4.95 6.99 -8.01
N GLN A 184 4.19 7.63 -7.12
CA GLN A 184 4.52 7.67 -5.68
C GLN A 184 4.93 6.30 -5.12
N PHE A 185 5.99 6.29 -4.31
CA PHE A 185 6.59 5.11 -3.68
C PHE A 185 7.25 4.10 -4.64
N GLY A 186 7.34 4.43 -5.93
CA GLY A 186 8.16 3.72 -6.90
C GLY A 186 7.48 2.51 -7.53
N SER A 187 8.28 1.50 -7.87
CA SER A 187 7.81 0.26 -8.51
C SER A 187 7.01 -0.60 -7.53
N TRP A 188 5.77 -0.92 -7.89
CA TRP A 188 4.97 -1.92 -7.15
C TRP A 188 5.70 -3.26 -7.07
N PHE A 189 6.36 -3.67 -8.16
CA PHE A 189 7.10 -4.93 -8.25
C PHE A 189 8.25 -4.96 -7.24
N ASP A 190 9.04 -3.90 -7.15
CA ASP A 190 10.16 -3.84 -6.21
C ASP A 190 9.68 -3.73 -4.77
N HIS A 191 8.57 -3.02 -4.55
CA HIS A 191 7.94 -2.89 -3.25
C HIS A 191 7.53 -4.25 -2.69
N ILE A 192 6.73 -5.03 -3.45
CA ILE A 192 6.32 -6.37 -3.00
C ILE A 192 7.51 -7.32 -2.92
N LYS A 193 8.40 -7.37 -3.92
CA LYS A 193 9.62 -8.20 -3.91
C LYS A 193 10.52 -7.94 -2.71
N GLY A 194 10.61 -6.68 -2.27
CA GLY A 194 11.36 -6.31 -1.09
C GLY A 194 10.72 -6.86 0.18
N TRP A 195 9.43 -6.58 0.37
CA TRP A 195 8.71 -6.92 1.59
C TRP A 195 8.47 -8.42 1.79
N ILE A 196 8.21 -9.18 0.72
CA ILE A 196 7.98 -10.64 0.85
C ILE A 196 9.22 -11.40 1.33
N ARG A 197 10.43 -10.80 1.29
CA ARG A 197 11.65 -11.40 1.88
C ARG A 197 11.55 -11.60 3.39
N MET A 198 10.59 -10.94 4.04
CA MET A 198 10.32 -11.09 5.48
C MET A 198 9.39 -12.27 5.79
N GLN A 199 8.80 -12.92 4.79
CA GLN A 199 8.01 -14.13 4.99
C GLN A 199 8.81 -15.21 5.73
N GLY A 200 8.14 -15.89 6.66
CA GLY A 200 8.75 -16.87 7.54
C GLY A 200 9.27 -16.31 8.88
N LYS A 201 9.35 -14.99 9.05
CA LYS A 201 9.61 -14.37 10.36
C LYS A 201 8.33 -14.31 11.20
N GLU A 202 8.44 -14.62 12.49
CA GLU A 202 7.29 -14.66 13.42
C GLU A 202 6.62 -13.29 13.61
N ASN A 203 7.35 -12.20 13.43
CA ASN A 203 6.86 -10.82 13.56
C ASN A 203 6.43 -10.19 12.23
N PHE A 204 6.21 -11.01 11.18
CA PHE A 204 5.77 -10.54 9.87
C PHE A 204 4.59 -11.36 9.35
N LEU A 205 3.47 -10.69 9.05
CA LEU A 205 2.31 -11.29 8.40
C LEU A 205 2.19 -10.76 6.97
N PHE A 206 2.17 -11.67 6.00
CA PHE A 206 1.76 -11.39 4.63
C PHE A 206 0.29 -11.77 4.45
N ILE A 207 -0.50 -10.85 3.91
CA ILE A 207 -1.90 -11.08 3.55
C ILE A 207 -2.27 -10.26 2.31
N THR A 208 -3.33 -10.64 1.61
CA THR A 208 -3.77 -9.98 0.39
C THR A 208 -5.17 -9.39 0.52
N TYR A 209 -5.44 -8.34 -0.24
CA TYR A 209 -6.77 -7.75 -0.40
C TYR A 209 -7.79 -8.79 -0.87
N GLU A 210 -7.36 -9.69 -1.75
CA GLU A 210 -8.14 -10.78 -2.31
C GLU A 210 -8.56 -11.79 -1.22
N GLU A 211 -7.68 -12.15 -0.29
CA GLU A 211 -8.03 -12.99 0.87
C GLU A 211 -9.08 -12.33 1.76
N LEU A 212 -8.95 -11.02 2.05
CA LEU A 212 -9.95 -10.28 2.83
C LEU A 212 -11.32 -10.22 2.14
N GLN A 213 -11.34 -10.17 0.80
CA GLN A 213 -12.58 -10.20 0.02
C GLN A 213 -13.21 -11.59 -0.02
N GLN A 214 -12.38 -12.64 -0.11
CA GLN A 214 -12.84 -14.02 -0.20
C GLN A 214 -13.40 -14.52 1.13
N ASP A 215 -12.69 -14.27 2.23
CA ASP A 215 -13.10 -14.65 3.58
C ASP A 215 -12.58 -13.61 4.58
N LEU A 216 -13.38 -12.57 4.79
CA LEU A 216 -13.07 -11.51 5.74
C LEU A 216 -12.95 -12.06 7.16
N ARG A 217 -13.82 -13.00 7.55
CA ARG A 217 -13.83 -13.52 8.92
C ARG A 217 -12.56 -14.32 9.21
N GLY A 218 -12.23 -15.30 8.37
CA GLY A 218 -11.01 -16.08 8.53
C GLY A 218 -9.75 -15.22 8.44
N SER A 219 -9.77 -14.15 7.63
CA SER A 219 -8.69 -13.16 7.58
C SER A 219 -8.53 -12.41 8.90
N VAL A 220 -9.64 -11.96 9.52
CA VAL A 220 -9.61 -11.30 10.84
C VAL A 220 -9.10 -12.25 11.92
N GLU A 221 -9.53 -13.52 11.92
CA GLU A 221 -9.03 -14.54 12.86
C GLU A 221 -7.51 -14.74 12.73
N ARG A 222 -6.97 -14.82 11.51
CA ARG A 222 -5.51 -14.87 11.25
C ARG A 222 -4.78 -13.64 11.78
N ILE A 223 -5.33 -12.44 11.59
CA ILE A 223 -4.73 -11.19 12.08
C ILE A 223 -4.76 -11.17 13.62
N CYS A 224 -5.86 -11.60 14.24
CA CYS A 224 -5.98 -11.73 15.70
C CYS A 224 -4.90 -12.67 16.27
N GLN A 225 -4.71 -13.84 15.65
CA GLN A 225 -3.68 -14.80 16.04
C GLN A 225 -2.27 -14.18 15.91
N PHE A 226 -1.97 -13.53 14.78
CA PHE A 226 -0.69 -12.87 14.56
C PHE A 226 -0.41 -11.77 15.60
N LEU A 227 -1.42 -10.96 15.93
CA LEU A 227 -1.31 -9.91 16.93
C LEU A 227 -1.25 -10.45 18.36
N GLY A 228 -1.64 -11.71 18.60
CA GLY A 228 -1.75 -12.30 19.93
C GLY A 228 -2.95 -11.78 20.70
N ARG A 229 -4.04 -11.46 19.99
CA ARG A 229 -5.28 -10.89 20.51
C ARG A 229 -6.48 -11.71 20.05
N PRO A 230 -6.71 -12.90 20.62
CA PRO A 230 -7.88 -13.70 20.29
C PRO A 230 -9.16 -12.95 20.70
N LEU A 231 -10.18 -13.04 19.86
CA LEU A 231 -11.50 -12.45 20.10
C LEU A 231 -12.54 -13.56 20.28
N GLY A 232 -13.57 -13.29 21.07
CA GLY A 232 -14.75 -14.15 21.14
C GLY A 232 -15.64 -13.97 19.91
N GLU A 233 -16.69 -14.78 19.83
CA GLU A 233 -17.59 -14.82 18.67
C GLU A 233 -18.27 -13.48 18.41
N GLU A 234 -18.73 -12.81 19.48
CA GLU A 234 -19.43 -11.53 19.38
C GLU A 234 -18.49 -10.40 18.99
N GLU A 235 -17.30 -10.32 19.62
CA GLU A 235 -16.29 -9.31 19.28
C GLU A 235 -15.84 -9.48 17.82
N LEU A 236 -15.56 -10.73 17.40
CA LEU A 236 -15.16 -11.04 16.03
C LEU A 236 -16.24 -10.68 15.01
N ALA A 237 -17.50 -11.03 15.29
CA ALA A 237 -18.62 -10.62 14.45
C ALA A 237 -18.74 -9.09 14.34
N SER A 238 -18.47 -8.36 15.43
CA SER A 238 -18.43 -6.89 15.44
C SER A 238 -17.30 -6.35 14.56
N VAL A 239 -16.08 -6.91 14.66
CA VAL A 239 -14.95 -6.53 13.79
C VAL A 239 -15.33 -6.70 12.32
N VAL A 240 -15.88 -7.86 11.95
CA VAL A 240 -16.28 -8.17 10.57
C VAL A 240 -17.35 -7.19 10.08
N ALA A 241 -18.42 -6.96 10.86
CA ALA A 241 -19.52 -6.08 10.49
C ALA A 241 -19.06 -4.64 10.24
N HIS A 242 -18.22 -4.11 11.14
CA HIS A 242 -17.71 -2.73 11.05
C HIS A 242 -16.59 -2.57 10.01
N SER A 243 -15.92 -3.66 9.63
CA SER A 243 -14.89 -3.64 8.58
C SER A 243 -15.45 -3.85 7.17
N THR A 244 -16.77 -3.99 6.98
CA THR A 244 -17.34 -4.09 5.64
C THR A 244 -17.17 -2.77 4.86
N PHE A 245 -17.03 -2.85 3.53
CA PHE A 245 -16.90 -1.65 2.69
C PHE A 245 -18.04 -0.66 2.89
N GLY A 246 -19.29 -1.14 3.01
CA GLY A 246 -20.46 -0.31 3.26
C GLY A 246 -20.40 0.42 4.61
N ALA A 247 -20.05 -0.29 5.68
CA ALA A 247 -19.91 0.30 7.02
C ALA A 247 -18.82 1.36 7.06
N MET A 248 -17.64 1.06 6.51
CA MET A 248 -16.53 2.02 6.45
C MET A 248 -16.85 3.24 5.60
N LYS A 249 -17.54 3.06 4.47
CA LYS A 249 -17.94 4.17 3.59
C LYS A 249 -18.94 5.11 4.26
N ALA A 250 -19.80 4.59 5.13
CA ALA A 250 -20.74 5.38 5.93
C ALA A 250 -20.08 6.07 7.14
N ASN A 251 -18.91 5.60 7.59
CA ASN A 251 -18.22 6.17 8.74
C ASN A 251 -17.35 7.38 8.35
N ILE A 252 -17.74 8.59 8.78
CA ILE A 252 -17.04 9.86 8.47
C ILE A 252 -15.59 9.89 9.00
N MET A 253 -15.28 9.09 10.02
CA MET A 253 -13.93 8.98 10.58
C MET A 253 -13.02 8.04 9.79
N SER A 254 -13.56 7.26 8.84
CA SER A 254 -12.83 6.24 8.06
C SER A 254 -12.88 6.47 6.55
N ASN A 255 -13.86 7.22 6.06
CA ASN A 255 -14.07 7.47 4.62
C ASN A 255 -13.33 8.73 4.08
N TYR A 256 -12.57 9.41 4.94
CA TYR A 256 -11.79 10.62 4.64
C TYR A 256 -12.60 11.87 4.26
N THR A 257 -13.91 11.93 4.52
CA THR A 257 -14.73 13.13 4.20
C THR A 257 -14.41 14.33 5.06
N LEU A 258 -13.69 14.13 6.19
CA LEU A 258 -13.24 15.21 7.06
C LEU A 258 -11.96 15.91 6.54
N LEU A 259 -11.29 15.35 5.53
CA LEU A 259 -10.14 16.05 4.92
C LEU A 259 -10.63 17.28 4.15
N PRO A 260 -9.86 18.39 4.17
CA PRO A 260 -10.19 19.57 3.36
C PRO A 260 -10.24 19.24 1.86
N PRO A 261 -11.10 19.91 1.08
CA PRO A 261 -11.13 19.75 -0.38
C PRO A 261 -9.79 20.08 -1.06
N THR A 262 -8.97 20.91 -0.43
CA THR A 262 -7.60 21.24 -0.88
C THR A 262 -6.60 20.10 -0.69
N VAL A 263 -6.98 19.02 0.01
CA VAL A 263 -6.20 17.78 0.13
C VAL A 263 -6.86 16.67 -0.67
N LEU A 264 -8.18 16.53 -0.53
CA LEU A 264 -8.96 15.48 -1.18
C LEU A 264 -10.30 16.05 -1.67
N ASP A 265 -10.42 16.28 -2.98
CA ASP A 265 -11.62 16.85 -3.59
C ASP A 265 -12.72 15.79 -3.77
N GLN A 266 -13.48 15.58 -2.71
CA GLN A 266 -14.58 14.62 -2.71
C GLN A 266 -15.82 15.09 -3.53
N ARG A 267 -15.78 16.26 -4.16
CA ARG A 267 -16.84 16.68 -5.09
C ARG A 267 -16.75 15.93 -6.42
N HIS A 268 -15.57 15.44 -6.77
CA HIS A 268 -15.28 14.73 -8.02
C HIS A 268 -15.11 13.21 -7.85
N GLY A 269 -15.28 12.69 -6.63
CA GLY A 269 -15.17 11.26 -6.33
C GLY A 269 -15.12 10.98 -4.84
N ALA A 270 -14.89 9.73 -4.46
CA ALA A 270 -14.75 9.33 -3.06
C ALA A 270 -13.49 8.49 -2.87
N PHE A 271 -12.86 8.59 -1.69
CA PHE A 271 -11.70 7.76 -1.35
C PHE A 271 -12.06 6.27 -1.41
N LEU A 272 -13.19 5.91 -0.78
CA LEU A 272 -13.79 4.58 -0.83
C LEU A 272 -14.67 4.45 -2.08
N ARG A 273 -14.01 4.19 -3.23
CA ARG A 273 -14.63 4.19 -4.56
C ARG A 273 -15.59 3.01 -4.80
N LYS A 274 -15.05 1.79 -4.99
CA LYS A 274 -15.84 0.57 -5.28
C LYS A 274 -15.63 -0.58 -4.27
N GLY A 275 -14.41 -0.79 -3.79
CA GLY A 275 -14.13 -1.82 -2.78
C GLY A 275 -14.33 -3.26 -3.25
N VAL A 276 -13.93 -3.59 -4.49
CA VAL A 276 -14.06 -4.92 -5.09
C VAL A 276 -12.74 -5.38 -5.73
N CYS A 277 -12.61 -6.69 -5.97
CA CYS A 277 -11.58 -7.26 -6.84
C CYS A 277 -12.03 -7.27 -8.30
N GLY A 278 -11.07 -7.13 -9.22
CA GLY A 278 -11.31 -7.32 -10.66
C GLY A 278 -11.87 -6.10 -11.40
N ASP A 279 -11.91 -4.92 -10.79
CA ASP A 279 -12.39 -3.71 -11.48
C ASP A 279 -11.45 -3.29 -12.62
N TRP A 280 -10.20 -3.75 -12.61
CA TRP A 280 -9.28 -3.62 -13.73
C TRP A 280 -9.85 -4.13 -15.06
N LYS A 281 -10.69 -5.18 -15.04
CA LYS A 281 -11.36 -5.71 -16.25
C LYS A 281 -12.29 -4.71 -16.93
N ASN A 282 -12.75 -3.69 -16.20
CA ASN A 282 -13.60 -2.62 -16.75
C ASN A 282 -12.79 -1.43 -17.29
N HIS A 283 -11.47 -1.44 -17.16
CA HIS A 283 -10.61 -0.29 -17.46
C HIS A 283 -9.48 -0.61 -18.44
N PHE A 284 -8.91 -1.80 -18.32
CA PHE A 284 -7.84 -2.24 -19.20
C PHE A 284 -8.43 -2.65 -20.54
N THR A 285 -7.86 -2.15 -21.63
CA THR A 285 -8.06 -2.77 -22.94
C THR A 285 -7.36 -4.14 -22.97
N VAL A 286 -7.75 -5.00 -23.91
CA VAL A 286 -7.08 -6.31 -24.09
C VAL A 286 -5.58 -6.11 -24.33
N ALA A 287 -5.19 -5.17 -25.20
CA ALA A 287 -3.79 -4.87 -25.47
C ALA A 287 -3.03 -4.40 -24.22
N GLN A 288 -3.63 -3.51 -23.41
CA GLN A 288 -3.03 -3.09 -22.13
C GLN A 288 -2.87 -4.26 -21.16
N SER A 289 -3.85 -5.17 -21.11
CA SER A 289 -3.77 -6.37 -20.27
C SER A 289 -2.63 -7.27 -20.71
N GLU A 290 -2.55 -7.61 -21.99
CA GLU A 290 -1.50 -8.49 -22.54
C GLU A 290 -0.10 -7.90 -22.34
N ASP A 291 0.07 -6.60 -22.57
CA ASP A 291 1.32 -5.89 -22.31
C ASP A 291 1.69 -5.89 -20.82
N PHE A 292 0.72 -5.64 -19.94
CA PHE A 292 0.93 -5.71 -18.50
C PHE A 292 1.30 -7.13 -18.06
N ASP A 293 0.64 -8.15 -18.60
CA ASP A 293 0.88 -9.56 -18.27
C ASP A 293 2.30 -9.98 -18.68
N ARG A 294 2.80 -9.51 -19.83
CA ARG A 294 4.19 -9.73 -20.25
C ARG A 294 5.17 -9.16 -19.22
N VAL A 295 4.99 -7.89 -18.83
CA VAL A 295 5.89 -7.26 -17.86
C VAL A 295 5.77 -7.90 -16.48
N TYR A 296 4.54 -8.23 -16.04
CA TYR A 296 4.30 -8.89 -14.76
C TYR A 296 5.00 -10.24 -14.69
N ARG A 297 4.88 -11.09 -15.73
CA ARG A 297 5.56 -12.39 -15.80
C ARG A 297 7.07 -12.25 -15.72
N GLU A 298 7.65 -11.27 -16.40
CA GLU A 298 9.09 -11.00 -16.35
C GLU A 298 9.53 -10.52 -14.96
N GLN A 299 8.82 -9.55 -14.39
CA GLN A 299 9.17 -8.89 -13.12
C GLN A 299 8.97 -9.79 -11.89
N MET A 300 8.01 -10.70 -11.94
CA MET A 300 7.60 -11.58 -10.84
C MET A 300 8.06 -13.03 -11.05
N ARG A 301 8.89 -13.30 -12.06
CA ARG A 301 9.42 -14.63 -12.37
C ARG A 301 10.12 -15.24 -11.16
N GLY A 302 9.77 -16.48 -10.84
CA GLY A 302 10.38 -17.24 -9.74
C GLY A 302 9.83 -16.92 -8.35
N LEU A 303 8.81 -16.07 -8.25
CA LEU A 303 8.07 -15.87 -7.00
C LEU A 303 6.94 -16.89 -6.86
N GLN A 304 6.42 -17.01 -5.64
CA GLN A 304 5.22 -17.76 -5.34
C GLN A 304 4.02 -17.24 -6.15
N THR A 305 3.04 -18.11 -6.40
CA THR A 305 1.74 -17.73 -6.94
C THR A 305 0.99 -16.87 -5.93
N PHE A 306 0.37 -15.79 -6.41
CA PHE A 306 -0.51 -14.94 -5.62
C PHE A 306 -1.98 -15.22 -5.92
N PRO A 307 -2.92 -14.89 -5.02
CA PRO A 307 -4.35 -15.12 -5.23
C PRO A 307 -4.96 -14.47 -6.47
N TRP A 308 -4.29 -13.47 -7.04
CA TRP A 308 -4.71 -12.80 -8.26
C TRP A 308 -4.08 -13.34 -9.55
N ASP A 309 -3.14 -14.27 -9.44
CA ASP A 309 -2.58 -14.94 -10.59
C ASP A 309 -3.61 -15.94 -11.15
N PRO A 310 -3.70 -16.09 -12.48
CA PRO A 310 -4.59 -17.07 -13.08
C PRO A 310 -4.26 -18.47 -12.55
N ALA A 311 -5.31 -19.31 -12.40
CA ALA A 311 -5.11 -20.71 -12.07
C ALA A 311 -4.22 -21.35 -13.16
N PRO A 312 -3.40 -22.36 -12.83
CA PRO A 312 -2.50 -23.01 -13.79
C PRO A 312 -3.20 -23.52 -15.06
N GLU A 313 -4.50 -23.82 -14.99
CA GLU A 313 -5.32 -24.31 -16.10
C GLU A 313 -5.76 -23.22 -17.09
N ASP A 314 -5.78 -21.94 -16.66
CA ASP A 314 -6.14 -20.78 -17.49
C ASP A 314 -4.91 -20.05 -18.07
N ALA A 315 -3.71 -20.52 -17.74
CA ALA A 315 -2.49 -19.99 -18.33
C ALA A 315 -2.37 -20.49 -19.78
N SER A 316 -2.55 -19.58 -20.74
CA SER A 316 -2.23 -19.86 -22.15
C SER A 316 -0.85 -20.51 -22.24
N PRO A 317 -0.69 -21.66 -22.93
CA PRO A 317 0.60 -22.30 -23.05
C PRO A 317 1.59 -21.29 -23.64
N ASP A 318 2.75 -21.15 -22.99
CA ASP A 318 3.80 -20.29 -23.50
C ASP A 318 4.10 -20.66 -24.96
N PRO A 319 4.28 -19.68 -25.86
CA PRO A 319 4.86 -19.99 -27.15
C PRO A 319 6.25 -20.56 -26.87
N ASP A 320 6.42 -21.83 -27.25
CA ASP A 320 7.67 -22.58 -27.18
C ASP A 320 8.84 -21.66 -27.60
N PRO A 321 9.96 -21.60 -26.85
CA PRO A 321 11.11 -20.84 -27.30
C PRO A 321 11.45 -21.30 -28.71
N SER A 322 11.40 -20.34 -29.65
CA SER A 322 11.68 -20.62 -31.06
C SER A 322 13.00 -21.38 -31.15
N PRO A 323 13.06 -22.50 -31.89
CA PRO A 323 14.28 -23.29 -31.96
C PRO A 323 15.40 -22.40 -32.50
N ASP A 324 16.54 -22.41 -31.80
CA ASP A 324 17.76 -21.71 -32.19
C ASP A 324 18.03 -21.92 -33.70
N PRO A 325 18.39 -20.86 -34.45
CA PRO A 325 18.72 -21.04 -35.85
C PRO A 325 19.91 -21.99 -35.94
N SER A 326 19.69 -23.10 -36.66
CA SER A 326 20.70 -24.12 -36.88
C SER A 326 22.00 -23.50 -37.41
N PRO A 327 23.19 -23.94 -36.96
CA PRO A 327 24.44 -23.36 -37.41
C PRO A 327 24.61 -23.58 -38.91
N SER A 328 24.82 -22.49 -39.65
CA SER A 328 25.14 -22.52 -41.08
C SER A 328 26.35 -23.43 -41.36
N PRO A 329 26.36 -24.19 -42.47
CA PRO A 329 27.48 -25.07 -42.78
C PRO A 329 28.74 -24.25 -43.05
N VAL A 330 29.84 -24.63 -42.39
CA VAL A 330 31.18 -24.10 -42.65
C VAL A 330 31.57 -24.46 -44.08
N GLN A 331 31.79 -23.44 -44.93
CA GLN A 331 32.40 -23.64 -46.24
C GLN A 331 33.84 -24.13 -46.06
N ALA A 332 34.12 -25.34 -46.53
CA ALA A 332 35.47 -25.87 -46.62
C ALA A 332 36.27 -25.08 -47.67
N SER A 333 37.41 -24.54 -47.26
CA SER A 333 38.38 -23.90 -48.14
C SER A 333 39.11 -24.97 -48.99
N GLU A 334 39.06 -24.82 -50.32
CA GLU A 334 39.88 -25.61 -51.25
C GLU A 334 41.38 -25.27 -51.11
N PRO A 335 42.29 -26.24 -51.28
CA PRO A 335 43.73 -25.98 -51.26
C PRO A 335 44.21 -25.41 -52.60
N PRO A 336 45.29 -24.61 -52.63
CA PRO A 336 45.74 -23.98 -53.87
C PRO A 336 46.49 -24.99 -54.76
N HIS A 337 46.15 -24.98 -56.05
CA HIS A 337 46.90 -25.69 -57.09
C HIS A 337 48.24 -24.99 -57.39
N PRO A 338 49.32 -25.75 -57.66
CA PRO A 338 50.61 -25.17 -58.02
C PRO A 338 50.61 -24.77 -59.50
N SER A 339 51.21 -23.61 -59.78
CA SER A 339 51.53 -23.16 -61.15
C SER A 339 53.04 -23.37 -61.41
N PRO A 340 53.45 -23.54 -62.68
CA PRO A 340 54.64 -24.29 -63.10
C PRO A 340 55.99 -23.67 -62.76
#